data_AF-A0A4P7S272-F1
#
_entry.id   AF-A0A4P7S272-F1
#
_cell.length_a   1.000
_cell.length_b   1.000
_cell.length_c   1.000
_cell.angle_alpha   90.00
_cell.angle_beta   90.00
_cell.angle_gamma   90.00
#
_symmetry.space_group_name_H-M   'P 1'
#
loop_
_entity.id
_entity.type
_entity.pdbx_description
1 polymer ?
#
loop_
_entity_poly.entity_id
_entity_poly.type
_entity_poly.pdbx_seq_one_letter_code
_entity_poly.pdbx_strand_id
1 'polypeptide(L)'
;MRADAIDEANRAIRSAERDLSHLKNAKNLEEAEHYWGHFLESVYQIYEKLNAGATGTQSWHWYARKVEFREKDELLRYLHAARNCKTHRLEKINAEQRQTFLTAPGGIVMMNAQYKDGKLTHDPLEPAVPGEKITLVDRIIFAAIPVTNRNPRTRKLETHDVPRLHKGSVINKLYESIHPLFLGNLALAYARDLVAEASDLR
;
A
#
# COMPACT_ATOMS: atom_id res chain seq x y z
N MET A 1 10.00 5.15 24.39
CA MET A 1 9.56 4.02 23.55
C MET A 1 10.35 2.78 23.95
N ARG A 2 9.74 1.58 24.02
CA ARG A 2 10.52 0.37 24.36
C ARG A 2 11.27 -0.17 23.14
N ALA A 3 12.51 -0.61 23.34
CA ALA A 3 13.40 -1.02 22.25
C ALA A 3 12.94 -2.34 21.57
N ASP A 4 12.43 -3.29 22.35
CA ASP A 4 11.87 -4.55 21.86
C ASP A 4 10.70 -4.34 20.88
N ALA A 5 9.83 -3.36 21.15
CA ALA A 5 8.74 -2.99 20.28
C ALA A 5 9.22 -2.45 18.91
N ILE A 6 10.33 -1.70 18.88
CA ILE A 6 10.97 -1.23 17.64
C ILE A 6 11.50 -2.42 16.84
N ASP A 7 12.17 -3.37 17.49
CA ASP A 7 12.71 -4.56 16.83
C ASP A 7 11.58 -5.42 16.24
N GLU A 8 10.47 -5.56 16.96
CA GLU A 8 9.28 -6.26 16.48
C GLU A 8 8.59 -5.53 15.33
N ALA A 9 8.48 -4.20 15.38
CA ALA A 9 7.95 -3.41 14.29
C ALA A 9 8.82 -3.53 13.02
N ASN A 10 10.14 -3.53 13.17
CA ASN A 10 11.07 -3.77 12.06
C ASN A 10 10.95 -5.18 11.47
N ARG A 11 10.67 -6.21 12.29
CA ARG A 11 10.34 -7.56 11.80
C ARG A 11 9.07 -7.54 10.95
N ALA A 12 8.02 -6.83 11.38
CA ALA A 12 6.79 -6.70 10.62
C ALA A 12 6.98 -5.92 9.30
N ILE A 13 7.83 -4.89 9.27
CA ILE A 13 8.22 -4.19 8.03
C ILE A 13 8.82 -5.17 7.01
N ARG A 14 9.76 -6.04 7.43
CA ARG A 14 10.37 -7.04 6.54
C ARG A 14 9.36 -8.06 6.01
N SER A 15 8.38 -8.45 6.83
CA SER A 15 7.27 -9.29 6.37
C SER A 15 6.43 -8.56 5.31
N ALA A 16 6.06 -7.31 5.56
CA ALA A 16 5.30 -6.50 4.61
C ALA A 16 6.03 -6.32 3.26
N GLU A 17 7.36 -6.08 3.30
CA GLU A 17 8.20 -6.01 2.10
C GLU A 17 8.17 -7.31 1.28
N ARG A 18 8.31 -8.45 1.96
CA ARG A 18 8.24 -9.77 1.33
C ARG A 18 6.88 -9.99 0.69
N ASP A 19 5.79 -9.67 1.40
CA ASP A 19 4.43 -9.89 0.92
C ASP A 19 4.11 -8.99 -0.29
N LEU A 20 4.60 -7.74 -0.32
CA LEU A 20 4.51 -6.89 -1.52
C LEU A 20 5.34 -7.42 -2.70
N SER A 21 6.52 -7.97 -2.42
CA SER A 21 7.34 -8.62 -3.46
C SER A 21 6.62 -9.84 -4.06
N HIS A 22 5.93 -10.63 -3.24
CA HIS A 22 5.11 -11.74 -3.72
C HIS A 22 3.87 -11.26 -4.47
N LEU A 23 3.15 -10.26 -3.96
CA LEU A 23 2.02 -9.63 -4.64
C LEU A 23 2.42 -9.11 -6.04
N LYS A 24 3.61 -8.50 -6.15
CA LYS A 24 4.15 -8.04 -7.43
C LYS A 24 4.28 -9.18 -8.45
N ASN A 25 4.45 -10.42 -8.01
CA ASN A 25 4.66 -11.59 -8.87
C ASN A 25 3.48 -12.57 -8.89
N ALA A 26 2.35 -12.19 -8.27
CA ALA A 26 1.15 -13.01 -8.23
C ALA A 26 0.61 -13.29 -9.64
N LYS A 27 0.23 -14.55 -9.88
CA LYS A 27 -0.16 -15.07 -11.20
C LYS A 27 -1.66 -15.11 -11.40
N ASN A 28 -2.43 -14.93 -10.35
CA ASN A 28 -3.89 -14.96 -10.37
C ASN A 28 -4.45 -14.12 -9.21
N LEU A 29 -5.77 -13.93 -9.22
CA LEU A 29 -6.44 -13.09 -8.23
C LEU A 29 -6.34 -13.66 -6.82
N GLU A 30 -6.51 -14.97 -6.65
CA GLU A 30 -6.45 -15.62 -5.34
C GLU A 30 -5.09 -15.43 -4.66
N GLU A 31 -4.00 -15.64 -5.41
CA GLU A 31 -2.62 -15.40 -4.95
C GLU A 31 -2.39 -13.92 -4.61
N ALA A 32 -2.93 -13.00 -5.42
CA ALA A 32 -2.84 -11.58 -5.17
C ALA A 32 -3.62 -11.16 -3.90
N GLU A 33 -4.85 -11.63 -3.73
CA GLU A 33 -5.67 -11.37 -2.53
C GLU A 33 -5.02 -11.96 -1.28
N HIS A 34 -4.42 -13.15 -1.39
CA HIS A 34 -3.66 -13.78 -0.31
C HIS A 34 -2.50 -12.89 0.14
N TYR A 35 -1.57 -12.54 -0.76
CA TYR A 35 -0.41 -11.72 -0.41
C TYR A 35 -0.79 -10.29 -0.01
N TRP A 36 -1.85 -9.73 -0.59
CA TRP A 36 -2.39 -8.44 -0.18
C TRP A 36 -2.95 -8.47 1.25
N GLY A 37 -3.72 -9.51 1.60
CA GLY A 37 -4.19 -9.71 2.96
C GLY A 37 -3.07 -9.83 3.99
N HIS A 38 -2.02 -10.61 3.66
CA HIS A 38 -0.83 -10.74 4.50
C HIS A 38 -0.07 -9.42 4.68
N PHE A 39 0.06 -8.63 3.61
CA PHE A 39 0.63 -7.29 3.69
C PHE A 39 -0.19 -6.37 4.63
N LEU A 40 -1.52 -6.35 4.49
CA LEU A 40 -2.41 -5.53 5.32
C LEU A 40 -2.30 -5.90 6.81
N GLU A 41 -2.21 -7.19 7.11
CA GLU A 41 -1.98 -7.69 8.47
C GLU A 41 -0.61 -7.25 9.00
N SER A 42 0.45 -7.38 8.20
CA SER A 42 1.80 -6.95 8.59
C SER A 42 1.85 -5.45 8.91
N VAL A 43 1.19 -4.60 8.11
CA VAL A 43 1.09 -3.16 8.38
C VAL A 43 0.35 -2.89 9.70
N TYR A 44 -0.72 -3.61 9.98
CA TYR A 44 -1.42 -3.47 11.25
C TYR A 44 -0.56 -3.89 12.44
N GLN A 45 0.18 -4.98 12.33
CA GLN A 45 1.08 -5.44 13.38
C GLN A 45 2.11 -4.38 13.77
N ILE A 46 2.64 -3.61 12.82
CA ILE A 46 3.56 -2.49 13.11
C ILE A 46 2.93 -1.53 14.13
N TYR A 47 1.67 -1.12 13.93
CA TYR A 47 0.98 -0.25 14.87
C TYR A 47 0.76 -0.91 16.23
N GLU A 48 0.34 -2.18 16.27
CA GLU A 48 0.15 -2.90 17.53
C GLU A 48 1.44 -3.01 18.35
N LYS A 49 2.57 -3.27 17.69
CA LYS A 49 3.88 -3.34 18.36
C LYS A 49 4.28 -1.99 18.92
N LEU A 50 4.16 -0.93 18.13
CA LEU A 50 4.43 0.43 18.59
C LEU A 50 3.48 0.87 19.71
N ASN A 51 2.21 0.47 19.67
CA ASN A 51 1.25 0.71 20.75
C ASN A 51 1.71 0.09 22.07
N ALA A 52 2.06 -1.20 22.02
CA ALA A 52 2.55 -1.93 23.19
C ALA A 52 3.84 -1.30 23.75
N GLY A 53 4.74 -0.85 22.88
CA GLY A 53 5.96 -0.14 23.26
C GLY A 53 5.77 1.28 23.79
N ALA A 54 4.72 1.98 23.35
CA ALA A 54 4.39 3.33 23.80
C ALA A 54 3.58 3.33 25.11
N THR A 55 2.82 2.28 25.38
CA THR A 55 1.92 2.18 26.54
C THR A 55 2.69 2.30 27.87
N GLY A 56 2.23 3.23 28.72
CA GLY A 56 2.86 3.50 30.02
C GLY A 56 4.22 4.20 29.94
N THR A 57 4.57 4.77 28.79
CA THR A 57 5.82 5.52 28.58
C THR A 57 5.53 6.96 28.12
N GLN A 58 6.54 7.83 28.13
CA GLN A 58 6.41 9.21 27.63
C GLN A 58 6.05 9.28 26.13
N SER A 59 6.37 8.23 25.35
CA SER A 59 6.01 8.14 23.92
C SER A 59 4.52 7.89 23.66
N TRP A 60 3.68 7.71 24.68
CA TRP A 60 2.23 7.49 24.51
C TRP A 60 1.54 8.62 23.72
N HIS A 61 1.82 9.88 24.05
CA HIS A 61 1.21 11.02 23.35
C HIS A 61 1.62 11.11 21.88
N TRP A 62 2.86 10.71 21.56
CA TRP A 62 3.28 10.58 20.17
C TRP A 62 2.46 9.50 19.45
N TYR A 63 2.32 8.31 20.04
CA TYR A 63 1.57 7.21 19.43
C TYR A 63 0.10 7.59 19.21
N ALA A 64 -0.54 8.23 20.19
CA ALA A 64 -1.92 8.71 20.08
C ALA A 64 -2.11 9.66 18.88
N ARG A 65 -1.17 10.60 18.65
CA ARG A 65 -1.19 11.48 17.48
C ARG A 65 -1.04 10.72 16.16
N LYS A 66 -0.25 9.65 16.13
CA LYS A 66 -0.07 8.80 14.94
C LYS A 66 -1.32 7.97 14.64
N VAL A 67 -2.05 7.51 15.66
CA VAL A 67 -3.37 6.89 15.50
C VAL A 67 -4.38 7.88 14.93
N GLU A 68 -4.43 9.10 15.48
CA GLU A 68 -5.32 10.15 14.98
C GLU A 68 -5.00 10.50 13.51
N PHE A 69 -3.71 10.61 13.17
CA PHE A 69 -3.29 10.83 11.79
C PHE A 69 -3.75 9.71 10.86
N ARG A 70 -3.59 8.44 11.27
CA ARG A 70 -4.05 7.26 10.51
C ARG A 70 -5.56 7.30 10.23
N GLU A 71 -6.36 7.76 11.18
CA GLU A 71 -7.82 7.86 11.03
C GLU A 71 -8.24 8.98 10.06
N LYS A 72 -7.42 10.02 9.90
CA LYS A 72 -7.69 11.15 9.00
C LYS A 72 -7.14 10.95 7.59
N ASP A 73 -6.00 10.27 7.45
CA ASP A 73 -5.37 10.01 6.17
C ASP A 73 -6.16 8.97 5.36
N GLU A 74 -6.52 9.30 4.11
CA GLU A 74 -7.37 8.44 3.29
C GLU A 74 -6.73 7.07 3.03
N LEU A 75 -5.44 7.05 2.66
CA LEU A 75 -4.71 5.82 2.41
C LEU A 75 -4.68 4.93 3.65
N LEU A 76 -4.24 5.48 4.77
CA LEU A 76 -4.06 4.68 5.98
C LEU A 76 -5.40 4.19 6.55
N ARG A 77 -6.45 5.02 6.48
CA ARG A 77 -7.81 4.63 6.84
C ARG A 77 -8.35 3.52 5.93
N TYR A 78 -8.15 3.64 4.63
CA TYR A 78 -8.56 2.63 3.66
C TYR A 78 -7.87 1.28 3.94
N LEU A 79 -6.55 1.26 4.16
CA LEU A 79 -5.82 0.02 4.44
C LEU A 79 -6.26 -0.63 5.75
N HIS A 80 -6.49 0.18 6.80
CA HIS A 80 -7.02 -0.30 8.07
C HIS A 80 -8.41 -0.93 7.90
N ALA A 81 -9.26 -0.33 7.06
CA ALA A 81 -10.54 -0.92 6.71
C ALA A 81 -10.36 -2.22 5.90
N ALA A 82 -9.56 -2.20 4.83
CA ALA A 82 -9.38 -3.34 3.93
C ALA A 82 -8.94 -4.63 4.65
N ARG A 83 -8.15 -4.51 5.72
CA ARG A 83 -7.78 -5.64 6.60
C ARG A 83 -8.99 -6.37 7.20
N ASN A 84 -10.01 -5.61 7.62
CA ASN A 84 -11.19 -6.14 8.31
C ASN A 84 -12.25 -6.71 7.35
N CYS A 85 -12.03 -6.62 6.04
CA CYS A 85 -12.91 -7.23 5.05
C CYS A 85 -12.67 -8.75 4.98
N LYS A 86 -13.76 -9.52 4.93
CA LYS A 86 -13.74 -10.99 4.80
C LYS A 86 -13.11 -11.46 3.47
N THR A 87 -13.20 -10.64 2.43
CA THR A 87 -12.49 -10.81 1.17
C THR A 87 -11.55 -9.62 1.04
N HIS A 88 -10.26 -9.86 0.86
CA HIS A 88 -9.25 -8.81 0.70
C HIS A 88 -9.38 -8.22 -0.71
N ARG A 89 -10.44 -7.44 -0.91
CA ARG A 89 -11.03 -7.20 -2.22
C ARG A 89 -10.06 -6.53 -3.18
N LEU A 90 -9.46 -7.36 -4.03
CA LEU A 90 -8.87 -6.93 -5.27
C LEU A 90 -9.85 -7.29 -6.38
N GLU A 91 -9.87 -6.50 -7.44
CA GLU A 91 -10.57 -6.87 -8.66
C GLU A 91 -9.56 -7.10 -9.77
N LYS A 92 -9.76 -8.19 -10.51
CA LYS A 92 -8.99 -8.43 -11.73
C LYS A 92 -9.54 -7.51 -12.81
N ILE A 93 -8.72 -6.61 -13.32
CA ILE A 93 -9.08 -5.77 -14.46
C ILE A 93 -8.86 -6.57 -15.75
N ASN A 94 -9.79 -6.44 -16.71
CA ASN A 94 -9.68 -7.07 -18.02
C ASN A 94 -8.44 -6.57 -18.79
N ALA A 95 -7.78 -7.48 -19.49
CA ALA A 95 -6.47 -7.31 -20.12
C ALA A 95 -6.38 -6.24 -21.22
N GLU A 96 -7.49 -5.62 -21.61
CA GLU A 96 -7.51 -4.50 -22.56
C GLU A 96 -6.92 -3.22 -21.96
N GLN A 97 -6.90 -3.10 -20.63
CA GLN A 97 -6.22 -2.01 -19.91
C GLN A 97 -4.85 -2.48 -19.40
N ARG A 98 -3.88 -2.68 -20.29
CA ARG A 98 -2.51 -3.05 -19.87
C ARG A 98 -1.83 -1.88 -19.14
N GLN A 99 -1.34 -2.13 -17.93
CA GLN A 99 -0.43 -1.25 -17.18
C GLN A 99 0.98 -1.80 -17.36
N THR A 100 1.91 -0.95 -17.77
CA THR A 100 3.29 -1.33 -18.08
C THR A 100 4.22 -0.87 -16.96
N PHE A 101 4.74 -1.81 -16.20
CA PHE A 101 5.74 -1.48 -15.19
C PHE A 101 7.09 -1.19 -15.87
N LEU A 102 7.59 0.04 -15.77
CA LEU A 102 9.00 0.30 -16.02
C LEU A 102 9.81 0.02 -14.76
N THR A 103 10.96 -0.62 -14.92
CA THR A 103 11.92 -0.77 -13.83
C THR A 103 13.20 -0.07 -14.27
N ALA A 104 13.62 0.95 -13.53
CA ALA A 104 14.86 1.70 -13.76
C ALA A 104 15.82 1.45 -12.58
N PRO A 105 17.15 1.65 -12.75
CA PRO A 105 18.11 1.62 -11.65
C PRO A 105 17.80 2.76 -10.66
N GLY A 106 17.00 2.47 -9.63
CA GLY A 106 16.48 3.46 -8.68
C GLY A 106 15.04 3.22 -8.22
N GLY A 107 14.28 2.35 -8.91
CA GLY A 107 12.93 1.98 -8.50
C GLY A 107 12.03 1.47 -9.62
N ILE A 108 10.79 1.17 -9.26
CA ILE A 108 9.72 0.86 -10.22
C ILE A 108 9.06 2.19 -10.60
N VAL A 109 9.12 2.58 -11.87
CA VAL A 109 8.29 3.65 -12.43
C VAL A 109 7.07 2.96 -13.04
N MET A 110 5.89 3.15 -12.46
CA MET A 110 4.67 2.65 -13.10
C MET A 110 4.38 3.53 -14.32
N MET A 111 4.35 2.93 -15.50
CA MET A 111 3.82 3.58 -16.69
C MET A 111 2.52 2.92 -17.11
N ASN A 112 1.64 3.71 -17.70
CA ASN A 112 0.59 3.13 -18.51
C ASN A 112 1.12 3.02 -19.93
N ALA A 113 0.99 1.83 -20.49
CA ALA A 113 1.15 1.64 -21.90
C ALA A 113 -0.03 0.76 -22.33
N GLN A 114 -1.02 1.43 -22.92
CA GLN A 114 -2.21 0.79 -23.44
C GLN A 114 -1.85 0.12 -24.77
N TYR A 115 -2.32 -1.10 -24.97
CA TYR A 115 -2.20 -1.75 -26.27
C TYR A 115 -3.51 -1.53 -27.01
N LYS A 116 -3.53 -0.59 -27.95
CA LYS A 116 -4.70 -0.29 -28.78
C LYS A 116 -4.33 -0.52 -30.25
N ASP A 117 -5.12 -1.34 -30.95
CA ASP A 117 -4.95 -1.62 -32.38
C ASP A 117 -3.55 -2.12 -32.78
N GLY A 118 -2.96 -2.99 -31.94
CA GLY A 118 -1.62 -3.53 -32.20
C GLY A 118 -0.47 -2.57 -31.88
N LYS A 119 -0.77 -1.38 -31.33
CA LYS A 119 0.22 -0.35 -30.96
C LYS A 119 0.19 -0.09 -29.46
N LEU A 120 1.40 0.01 -28.90
CA LEU A 120 1.61 0.45 -27.53
C LEU A 120 1.52 1.99 -27.50
N THR A 121 0.47 2.54 -26.89
CA THR A 121 0.33 3.96 -26.59
C THR A 121 0.65 4.19 -25.12
N HIS A 122 1.71 4.94 -24.84
CA HIS A 122 2.07 5.36 -23.48
C HIS A 122 1.97 6.88 -23.38
N ASP A 123 1.73 7.41 -22.17
CA ASP A 123 1.87 8.84 -21.94
C ASP A 123 3.32 9.27 -22.18
N PRO A 124 3.60 10.49 -22.69
CA PRO A 124 4.96 10.99 -22.81
C PRO A 124 5.61 11.03 -21.43
N LEU A 125 6.67 10.25 -21.24
CA LEU A 125 7.57 10.44 -20.11
C LEU A 125 8.32 11.76 -20.29
N GLU A 126 8.48 12.51 -19.20
CA GLU A 126 9.74 13.24 -19.04
C GLU A 126 10.86 12.21 -19.15
N PRO A 127 11.81 12.38 -20.10
CA PRO A 127 12.55 11.28 -20.69
C PRO A 127 13.24 10.44 -19.62
N ALA A 128 12.91 9.14 -19.59
CA ALA A 128 13.82 8.14 -19.06
C ALA A 128 15.18 8.36 -19.72
N VAL A 129 16.24 8.31 -18.91
CA VAL A 129 17.61 8.60 -19.35
C VAL A 129 17.90 7.84 -20.66
N PRO A 130 18.33 8.55 -21.73
CA PRO A 130 18.59 7.90 -23.01
C PRO A 130 19.54 6.70 -22.86
N GLY A 131 19.08 5.51 -23.27
CA GLY A 131 19.89 4.28 -23.26
C GLY A 131 19.47 3.21 -22.25
N GLU A 132 18.50 3.47 -21.37
CA GLU A 132 18.00 2.44 -20.45
C GLU A 132 17.05 1.45 -21.14
N LYS A 133 17.29 0.15 -20.94
CA LYS A 133 16.44 -0.92 -21.47
C LYS A 133 15.13 -0.98 -20.68
N ILE A 134 14.04 -0.69 -21.36
CA ILE A 134 12.68 -0.87 -20.85
C ILE A 134 12.26 -2.33 -21.05
N THR A 135 11.87 -3.01 -19.98
CA THR A 135 11.26 -4.35 -20.06
C THR A 135 9.75 -4.23 -19.91
N LEU A 136 9.02 -4.54 -20.99
CA LEU A 136 7.57 -4.73 -20.95
C LEU A 136 7.26 -6.06 -20.25
N VAL A 137 6.44 -6.03 -19.21
CA VAL A 137 5.98 -7.26 -18.55
C VAL A 137 4.46 -7.32 -18.65
N ASP A 138 3.96 -8.24 -19.48
CA ASP A 138 2.54 -8.56 -19.56
C ASP A 138 2.14 -9.21 -18.23
N ARG A 139 1.31 -8.53 -17.44
CA ARG A 139 0.91 -8.97 -16.11
C ARG A 139 -0.58 -8.85 -15.95
N ILE A 140 -1.15 -9.76 -15.15
CA ILE A 140 -2.51 -9.60 -14.67
C ILE A 140 -2.55 -8.35 -13.81
N ILE A 141 -3.53 -7.49 -14.07
CA ILE A 141 -3.65 -6.20 -13.38
C ILE A 141 -4.73 -6.35 -12.34
N PHE A 142 -4.35 -6.02 -11.12
CA PHE A 142 -5.25 -5.97 -9.98
C PHE A 142 -5.53 -4.52 -9.64
N ALA A 143 -6.76 -4.21 -9.27
CA ALA A 143 -7.12 -2.93 -8.70
C ALA A 143 -7.60 -3.07 -7.27
N ALA A 144 -7.20 -2.09 -6.45
CA ALA A 144 -7.88 -1.81 -5.20
C ALA A 144 -9.30 -1.31 -5.52
N ILE A 145 -10.28 -1.81 -4.78
CA ILE A 145 -11.68 -1.41 -4.91
C ILE A 145 -12.21 -0.88 -3.57
N PRO A 146 -13.33 -0.12 -3.56
CA PRO A 146 -13.94 0.31 -2.30
C PRO A 146 -14.22 -0.86 -1.36
N VAL A 147 -13.93 -0.66 -0.07
CA VAL A 147 -14.08 -1.68 0.95
C VAL A 147 -15.22 -1.32 1.90
N THR A 148 -16.15 -2.25 2.11
CA THR A 148 -17.27 -2.05 3.04
C THR A 148 -17.10 -2.94 4.25
N ASN A 149 -17.08 -2.33 5.44
CA ASN A 149 -16.98 -3.03 6.72
C ASN A 149 -18.10 -2.64 7.66
N ARG A 150 -18.37 -3.52 8.61
CA ARG A 150 -19.25 -3.19 9.72
C ARG A 150 -18.44 -2.47 10.79
N ASN A 151 -18.78 -1.22 11.07
CA ASN A 151 -18.18 -0.48 12.17
C ASN A 151 -18.53 -1.20 13.49
N PRO A 152 -17.55 -1.61 14.30
CA PRO A 152 -17.80 -2.39 15.51
C PRO A 152 -18.59 -1.61 16.58
N ARG A 153 -18.46 -0.27 16.60
CA ARG A 153 -19.14 0.61 17.57
C ARG A 153 -20.58 0.88 17.15
N THR A 154 -20.80 1.27 15.90
CA THR A 154 -22.13 1.70 15.43
C THR A 154 -22.95 0.56 14.83
N ARG A 155 -22.32 -0.59 14.53
CA ARG A 155 -22.89 -1.73 13.81
C ARG A 155 -23.39 -1.40 12.39
N LYS A 156 -23.18 -0.18 11.90
CA LYS A 156 -23.52 0.24 10.54
C LYS A 156 -22.46 -0.22 9.55
N LEU A 157 -22.86 -0.42 8.31
CA LEU A 157 -21.93 -0.62 7.21
C LEU A 157 -21.35 0.73 6.81
N GLU A 158 -20.03 0.79 6.73
CA GLU A 158 -19.26 1.95 6.28
C GLU A 158 -18.43 1.50 5.07
N THR A 159 -18.55 2.24 3.98
CA THR A 159 -17.75 2.05 2.77
C THR A 159 -16.60 3.04 2.78
N HIS A 160 -15.41 2.55 2.50
CA HIS A 160 -14.20 3.34 2.34
C HIS A 160 -13.77 3.25 0.88
N ASP A 161 -13.80 4.38 0.20
CA ASP A 161 -13.36 4.49 -1.19
C ASP A 161 -11.86 4.26 -1.31
N VAL A 162 -11.43 3.87 -2.52
CA VAL A 162 -10.01 3.76 -2.86
C VAL A 162 -9.38 5.14 -2.68
N PRO A 163 -8.25 5.25 -1.94
CA PRO A 163 -7.73 6.54 -1.51
C PRO A 163 -7.22 7.36 -2.70
N ARG A 164 -7.51 8.66 -2.68
CA ARG A 164 -7.01 9.61 -3.68
C ARG A 164 -5.90 10.49 -3.10
N LEU A 165 -5.84 10.60 -1.78
CA LEU A 165 -4.86 11.40 -1.05
C LEU A 165 -4.03 10.55 -0.07
N HIS A 166 -2.77 10.93 0.08
CA HIS A 166 -1.91 10.48 1.18
C HIS A 166 -1.04 11.63 1.64
N LYS A 167 -1.04 11.94 2.94
CA LYS A 167 -0.36 13.10 3.54
C LYS A 167 -0.72 14.42 2.83
N GLY A 168 -1.97 14.55 2.38
CA GLY A 168 -2.45 15.71 1.61
C GLY A 168 -1.97 15.78 0.15
N SER A 169 -1.12 14.86 -0.29
CA SER A 169 -0.67 14.75 -1.68
C SER A 169 -1.56 13.80 -2.47
N VAL A 170 -1.82 14.13 -3.73
CA VAL A 170 -2.62 13.27 -4.61
C VAL A 170 -1.82 12.01 -4.96
N ILE A 171 -2.37 10.84 -4.64
CA ILE A 171 -1.80 9.52 -4.93
C ILE A 171 -1.74 9.29 -6.43
N ASN A 172 -2.82 9.64 -7.13
CA ASN A 172 -2.92 9.46 -8.57
C ASN A 172 -3.93 10.43 -9.18
N LYS A 173 -3.46 11.30 -10.09
CA LYS A 173 -4.33 12.21 -10.85
C LYS A 173 -4.86 11.60 -12.15
N LEU A 174 -4.26 10.50 -12.62
CA LEU A 174 -4.35 10.09 -14.01
C LEU A 174 -5.23 8.85 -14.24
N TYR A 175 -5.56 8.06 -13.21
CA TYR A 175 -6.24 6.77 -13.42
C TYR A 175 -7.46 6.55 -12.53
N GLU A 176 -8.47 5.88 -13.11
CA GLU A 176 -9.71 5.48 -12.44
C GLU A 176 -9.50 4.35 -11.42
N SER A 177 -8.50 3.49 -11.64
CA SER A 177 -8.18 2.34 -10.79
C SER A 177 -6.74 2.40 -10.27
N ILE A 178 -6.52 2.11 -8.99
CA ILE A 178 -5.19 2.13 -8.36
C ILE A 178 -4.72 0.72 -8.06
N HIS A 179 -3.52 0.36 -8.51
CA HIS A 179 -2.93 -0.94 -8.24
C HIS A 179 -2.54 -1.08 -6.74
N PRO A 180 -2.85 -2.21 -6.07
CA PRO A 180 -2.58 -2.38 -4.63
C PRO A 180 -1.10 -2.27 -4.27
N LEU A 181 -0.20 -2.71 -5.15
CA LEU A 181 1.26 -2.56 -4.96
C LEU A 181 1.68 -1.10 -4.74
N PHE A 182 1.03 -0.14 -5.41
CA PHE A 182 1.34 1.27 -5.25
C PHE A 182 0.90 1.79 -3.88
N LEU A 183 -0.33 1.49 -3.48
CA LEU A 183 -0.84 1.80 -2.14
C LEU A 183 0.03 1.18 -1.05
N GLY A 184 0.44 -0.07 -1.27
CA GLY A 184 1.30 -0.80 -0.35
C GLY A 184 2.68 -0.17 -0.19
N ASN A 185 3.31 0.26 -1.29
CA ASN A 185 4.61 0.95 -1.23
C ASN A 185 4.53 2.29 -0.49
N LEU A 186 3.47 3.08 -0.71
CA LEU A 186 3.26 4.33 0.03
C LEU A 186 3.09 4.08 1.53
N ALA A 187 2.29 3.09 1.90
CA ALA A 187 2.07 2.72 3.29
C ALA A 187 3.33 2.15 3.96
N LEU A 188 4.13 1.39 3.22
CA LEU A 188 5.40 0.86 3.71
C LEU A 188 6.43 1.99 3.93
N ALA A 189 6.50 2.97 3.02
CA ALA A 189 7.33 4.15 3.21
C ALA A 189 6.91 4.91 4.49
N TYR A 190 5.62 5.16 4.66
CA TYR A 190 5.11 5.76 5.90
C TYR A 190 5.42 4.92 7.15
N ALA A 191 5.31 3.60 7.08
CA ALA A 191 5.60 2.73 8.21
C ALA A 191 7.08 2.76 8.62
N ARG A 192 8.00 2.90 7.65
CA ARG A 192 9.43 3.12 7.93
C ARG A 192 9.67 4.46 8.62
N ASP A 193 9.07 5.55 8.10
CA ASP A 193 9.14 6.87 8.75
C ASP A 193 8.63 6.79 10.20
N LEU A 194 7.50 6.10 10.39
CA LEU A 194 6.86 5.93 11.70
C LEU A 194 7.77 5.19 12.69
N VAL A 195 8.43 4.11 12.26
CA VAL A 195 9.36 3.35 13.12
C VAL A 195 10.67 4.12 13.36
N ALA A 196 11.15 4.89 12.37
CA ALA A 196 12.29 5.77 12.55
C ALA A 196 12.01 6.84 13.61
N GLU A 197 10.90 7.56 13.49
CA GLU A 197 10.46 8.52 14.52
C GLU A 197 10.28 7.86 15.90
N ALA A 198 9.74 6.65 15.94
CA ALA A 198 9.58 5.91 17.20
C ALA A 198 10.92 5.59 17.87
N SER A 199 11.95 5.32 17.07
CA SER A 199 13.30 4.99 17.52
C SER A 199 13.99 6.19 18.16
N ASP A 200 13.72 7.41 17.67
CA ASP A 200 14.23 8.66 18.24
C ASP A 200 13.62 8.99 19.62
N LEU A 201 12.52 8.32 19.99
CA LEU A 201 11.82 8.47 21.27
C LEU A 201 12.23 7.41 22.30
N ARG A 202 13.28 6.65 22.04
CA ARG A 202 13.81 5.63 22.94
C ARG A 202 14.31 6.23 24.25
#